data_AF-A0A9W9ZMJ8-F1
#
_entry.id   AF-A0A9W9ZMJ8-F1
#
_cell.length_a   1.000
_cell.length_b   1.000
_cell.length_c   1.000
_cell.angle_alpha   90.00
_cell.angle_beta   90.00
_cell.angle_gamma   90.00
#
_symmetry.space_group_name_H-M   'P 1'
#
loop_
_entity.id
_entity.type
_entity.pdbx_description
1 polymer ?
#
loop_
_entity_poly.entity_id
_entity_poly.type
_entity_poly.pdbx_seq_one_letter_code
_entity_poly.pdbx_strand_id
1 'polypeptide(L)'
;MAAGFSGALQLTDLDDFITPSQECIKPVKVEKKPGQLAKIKIEDDGSYVQLSEGGERTKLQRAQITLNDCLACSGCITSAESVLITQQSQEELYKIIENNLKLAKEGISEGQKVIIVSVSPQSRASVAAKFRLNVTETAKKLTTFFKDLGVHHVFDTTFSRDFSLAESQREFVQRLKSQQLGEKKGIPMLASACPGWVCYAEKTHGSYILPYISTTKSPQQIMGSLVKSHFGVSLGKDQMIFTM
;
A
#
# COMPACT_ATOMS: atom_id res chain seq x y z
N MET A 1 -10.29 26.20 8.20
CA MET A 1 -10.12 26.06 6.73
C MET A 1 -9.50 24.70 6.45
N ALA A 2 -10.33 23.66 6.35
CA ALA A 2 -9.92 22.25 6.26
C ALA A 2 -10.18 21.66 4.86
N ALA A 3 -9.86 22.42 3.80
CA ALA A 3 -10.22 22.08 2.42
C ALA A 3 -9.15 21.26 1.66
N GLY A 4 -8.13 20.74 2.34
CA GLY A 4 -6.98 20.07 1.70
C GLY A 4 -6.61 18.70 2.25
N PHE A 5 -7.36 18.15 3.21
CA PHE A 5 -7.09 16.82 3.75
C PHE A 5 -7.84 15.74 2.96
N SER A 6 -7.21 14.58 2.80
CA SER A 6 -7.86 13.38 2.25
C SER A 6 -9.23 13.15 2.91
N GLY A 7 -10.26 12.84 2.09
CA GLY A 7 -11.64 12.61 2.58
C GLY A 7 -11.78 11.46 3.59
N ALA A 8 -10.76 10.61 3.75
CA ALA A 8 -10.68 9.62 4.81
C ALA A 8 -10.62 10.25 6.22
N LEU A 9 -10.01 11.43 6.38
CA LEU A 9 -9.93 12.16 7.64
C LEU A 9 -11.21 12.93 7.99
N GLN A 10 -12.07 13.22 7.00
CA GLN A 10 -13.32 13.96 7.21
C GLN A 10 -14.49 13.06 7.63
N LEU A 11 -14.38 11.74 7.48
CA LEU A 11 -15.46 10.79 7.76
C LEU A 11 -15.67 10.49 9.26
N THR A 12 -14.83 11.01 10.14
CA THR A 12 -14.93 10.74 11.59
C THR A 12 -14.83 12.03 12.40
N ASP A 13 -15.97 12.46 12.93
CA ASP A 13 -16.13 13.43 14.04
C ASP A 13 -15.61 12.84 15.37
N LEU A 14 -14.40 12.29 15.36
CA LEU A 14 -13.71 11.75 16.52
C LEU A 14 -12.46 12.60 16.74
N ASP A 15 -12.43 13.33 17.85
CA ASP A 15 -11.27 14.09 18.34
C ASP A 15 -10.10 13.15 18.67
N ASP A 16 -9.45 12.60 17.64
CA ASP A 16 -8.24 11.78 17.73
C ASP A 16 -7.02 12.72 17.83
N PHE A 17 -7.02 13.59 18.85
CA PHE A 17 -5.95 14.56 19.11
C PHE A 17 -4.70 13.83 19.61
N ILE A 18 -3.85 13.42 18.67
CA ILE A 18 -2.51 12.91 18.99
C ILE A 18 -1.64 14.12 19.34
N THR A 19 -1.27 14.25 20.61
CA THR A 19 -0.24 15.18 21.12
C THR A 19 0.98 15.13 20.19
N PRO A 20 1.71 16.24 19.90
CA PRO A 20 2.78 16.24 18.90
C PRO A 20 3.73 15.07 19.13
N SER A 21 3.62 14.04 18.28
CA SER A 21 4.27 12.78 18.54
C SER A 21 5.77 12.99 18.44
N GLN A 22 6.50 12.64 19.51
CA GLN A 22 7.94 12.41 19.49
C GLN A 22 8.30 11.67 18.20
N GLU A 23 9.40 12.10 17.54
CA GLU A 23 9.87 11.58 16.26
C GLU A 23 9.66 10.07 16.15
N CYS A 24 8.97 9.63 15.09
CA CYS A 24 8.59 8.23 14.85
C CYS A 24 9.85 7.37 14.59
N ILE A 25 10.57 7.03 15.66
CA ILE A 25 11.71 6.13 15.65
C ILE A 25 11.24 4.83 16.27
N LYS A 26 10.92 3.82 15.45
CA LYS A 26 10.80 2.45 15.95
C LYS A 26 12.21 1.95 16.26
N PRO A 27 12.61 1.80 17.53
CA PRO A 27 13.97 1.39 17.84
C PRO A 27 14.14 -0.04 17.33
N VAL A 28 15.11 -0.25 16.45
CA VAL A 28 15.51 -1.61 16.08
C VAL A 28 16.01 -2.28 17.36
N LYS A 29 15.29 -3.30 17.84
CA LYS A 29 15.73 -4.08 18.99
C LYS A 29 16.97 -4.87 18.58
N VAL A 30 18.14 -4.32 18.88
CA VAL A 30 19.40 -5.03 18.75
C VAL A 30 19.57 -5.87 20.01
N GLU A 31 19.55 -7.19 19.87
CA GLU A 31 19.95 -8.10 20.95
C GLU A 31 21.45 -7.93 21.21
N LYS A 32 21.81 -6.97 22.05
CA LYS A 32 23.19 -6.78 22.49
C LYS A 32 23.48 -7.77 23.62
N LYS A 33 24.36 -8.73 23.38
CA LYS A 33 25.04 -9.42 24.49
C LYS A 33 25.93 -8.39 25.21
N PRO A 34 25.79 -8.15 26.52
CA PRO A 34 26.59 -7.15 27.22
C PRO A 34 28.07 -7.55 27.23
N GLY A 35 28.95 -6.63 26.81
CA GLY A 35 30.40 -6.73 27.06
C GLY A 35 31.35 -6.94 25.86
N GLN A 36 30.90 -7.00 24.61
CA GLN A 36 31.81 -7.20 23.45
C GLN A 36 31.81 -6.02 22.47
N LEU A 37 32.98 -5.40 22.28
CA LEU A 37 33.29 -4.53 21.15
C LEU A 37 33.39 -5.40 19.90
N ALA A 38 32.39 -5.34 19.02
CA ALA A 38 32.40 -6.15 17.81
C ALA A 38 32.64 -5.29 16.58
N LYS A 39 33.55 -5.74 15.71
CA LYS A 39 33.83 -5.07 14.43
C LYS A 39 32.87 -5.61 13.37
N ILE A 40 32.18 -4.71 12.67
CA ILE A 40 31.35 -5.07 11.52
C ILE A 40 32.21 -5.00 10.27
N LYS A 41 32.27 -6.09 9.50
CA LYS A 41 32.93 -6.15 8.19
C LYS A 41 31.88 -6.40 7.11
N ILE A 42 32.04 -5.72 5.98
CA ILE A 42 31.27 -5.97 4.76
C ILE A 42 32.08 -6.95 3.91
N GLU A 43 31.49 -8.10 3.58
CA GLU A 43 32.09 -9.10 2.70
C GLU A 43 31.85 -8.74 1.23
N ASP A 44 32.60 -9.36 0.31
CA ASP A 44 32.52 -9.08 -1.13
C ASP A 44 31.14 -9.43 -1.74
N ASP A 45 30.34 -10.24 -1.05
CA ASP A 45 28.94 -10.55 -1.39
C ASP A 45 27.94 -9.49 -0.89
N GLY A 46 28.42 -8.41 -0.26
CA GLY A 46 27.61 -7.34 0.32
C GLY A 46 26.93 -7.68 1.64
N SER A 47 27.27 -8.81 2.27
CA SER A 47 26.72 -9.20 3.56
C SER A 47 27.52 -8.60 4.73
N TYR A 48 26.80 -8.28 5.82
CA TYR A 48 27.38 -7.71 7.03
C TYR A 48 27.69 -8.84 8.03
N VAL A 49 28.94 -8.92 8.48
CA VAL A 49 29.39 -9.93 9.44
C VAL A 49 29.95 -9.24 10.68
N GLN A 50 29.53 -9.71 11.85
CA GLN A 50 30.08 -9.30 13.13
C GLN A 50 31.25 -10.23 13.49
N LEU A 51 32.43 -9.64 13.72
CA LEU A 51 33.62 -10.33 14.22
C LEU A 51 33.72 -10.13 15.75
N SER A 52 33.63 -11.23 16.50
CA SER A 52 33.97 -11.24 17.92
C SER A 52 35.48 -11.31 18.12
N GLU A 53 35.99 -10.82 19.26
CA GLU A 53 37.43 -10.83 19.57
C GLU A 53 38.06 -12.24 19.56
N GLY A 54 37.24 -13.30 19.71
CA GLY A 54 37.66 -14.71 19.58
C GLY A 54 37.66 -15.28 18.16
N GLY A 55 37.43 -14.47 17.12
CA GLY A 55 37.44 -14.92 15.72
C GLY A 55 36.15 -15.57 15.22
N GLU A 56 35.12 -15.71 16.07
CA GLU A 56 33.79 -16.15 15.65
C GLU A 56 33.14 -15.13 14.70
N ARG A 57 32.60 -15.65 13.60
CA ARG A 57 31.93 -14.87 12.55
C ARG A 57 30.42 -15.08 12.64
N THR A 58 29.69 -14.02 12.96
CA THR A 58 28.21 -14.09 13.00
C THR A 58 27.64 -13.23 11.87
N LYS A 59 26.86 -13.83 10.97
CA LYS A 59 26.17 -13.10 9.89
C LYS A 59 25.04 -12.27 10.50
N LEU A 60 25.09 -10.95 10.31
CA LEU A 60 24.04 -10.06 10.82
C LEU A 60 22.78 -10.22 9.98
N GLN A 61 21.64 -10.30 10.66
CA GLN A 61 20.35 -10.29 9.99
C GLN A 61 20.05 -8.88 9.47
N ARG A 62 19.60 -8.79 8.22
CA ARG A 62 19.14 -7.53 7.63
C ARG A 62 17.88 -7.10 8.37
N ALA A 63 17.87 -5.86 8.88
CA ALA A 63 16.66 -5.28 9.47
C ALA A 63 15.53 -5.34 8.43
N GLN A 64 14.42 -5.97 8.82
CA GLN A 64 13.19 -5.99 8.02
C GLN A 64 12.21 -5.03 8.66
N ILE A 65 11.70 -4.09 7.87
CA ILE A 65 10.63 -3.18 8.26
C ILE A 65 9.40 -3.63 7.48
N THR A 66 8.37 -4.09 8.19
CA THR A 66 7.08 -4.43 7.58
C THR A 66 6.27 -3.15 7.33
N LEU A 67 5.27 -3.24 6.45
CA LEU A 67 4.32 -2.13 6.27
C LEU A 67 3.61 -1.78 7.57
N ASN A 68 3.28 -2.80 8.38
CA ASN A 68 2.77 -2.59 9.73
C ASN A 68 3.79 -1.85 10.59
N ASP A 69 5.09 -2.12 10.52
CA ASP A 69 6.10 -1.38 11.27
C ASP A 69 6.22 0.09 10.85
N CYS A 70 5.99 0.38 9.56
CA CYS A 70 5.94 1.74 9.03
C CYS A 70 4.66 2.49 9.43
N LEU A 71 3.55 1.77 9.55
CA LEU A 71 2.24 2.33 9.91
C LEU A 71 2.01 2.33 11.43
N ALA A 72 2.76 1.54 12.22
CA ALA A 72 2.53 1.31 13.65
C ALA A 72 3.15 2.34 14.59
N CYS A 73 3.72 3.44 14.10
CA CYS A 73 4.06 4.51 15.03
C CYS A 73 2.81 5.32 15.38
N SER A 74 2.67 5.59 16.67
CA SER A 74 1.56 6.27 17.33
C SER A 74 1.27 7.69 16.84
N GLY A 75 1.94 8.16 15.78
CA GLY A 75 1.70 9.44 15.12
C GLY A 75 1.35 9.35 13.63
N CYS A 76 1.49 8.18 12.98
CA CYS A 76 1.27 8.05 11.53
C CYS A 76 -0.08 7.44 11.16
N ILE A 77 -0.75 6.66 12.01
CA ILE A 77 -2.13 6.22 11.77
C ILE A 77 -3.02 6.47 12.99
N THR A 78 -4.23 6.97 12.77
CA THR A 78 -5.26 7.14 13.80
C THR A 78 -5.90 5.81 14.16
N SER A 79 -6.66 5.78 15.25
CA SER A 79 -7.44 4.58 15.63
C SER A 79 -8.45 4.23 14.53
N ALA A 80 -9.06 5.26 13.93
CA ALA A 80 -9.96 5.12 12.78
C ALA A 80 -9.25 4.57 11.53
N GLU A 81 -8.07 5.09 11.18
CA GLU A 81 -7.27 4.59 10.05
C GLU A 81 -6.87 3.12 10.24
N SER A 82 -6.57 2.71 11.48
CA SER A 82 -6.26 1.31 11.83
C SER A 82 -7.46 0.38 11.57
N VAL A 83 -8.68 0.81 11.89
CA VAL A 83 -9.91 0.05 11.59
C VAL A 83 -10.11 -0.09 10.08
N LEU A 84 -9.92 1.00 9.32
CA LEU A 84 -10.04 0.98 7.87
C LEU A 84 -9.02 0.04 7.20
N ILE A 85 -7.78 0.02 7.70
CA ILE A 85 -6.75 -0.92 7.23
C ILE A 85 -7.15 -2.36 7.58
N THR A 86 -7.69 -2.59 8.79
CA THR A 86 -8.13 -3.92 9.23
C THR A 86 -9.30 -4.44 8.38
N GLN A 87 -10.20 -3.57 7.92
CA GLN A 87 -11.28 -3.94 6.98
C GLN A 87 -10.76 -4.34 5.59
N GLN A 88 -9.50 -4.07 5.28
CA GLN A 88 -8.81 -4.47 4.05
C GLN A 88 -7.85 -5.65 4.28
N SER A 89 -8.01 -6.39 5.39
CA SER A 89 -7.14 -7.51 5.72
C SER A 89 -7.54 -8.81 5.02
N GLN A 90 -6.61 -9.76 4.96
CA GLN A 90 -6.87 -11.10 4.42
C GLN A 90 -7.96 -11.83 5.21
N GLU A 91 -8.07 -11.60 6.52
CA GLU A 91 -9.08 -12.22 7.38
C GLU A 91 -10.49 -11.78 6.95
N GLU A 92 -10.66 -10.51 6.56
CA GLU A 92 -11.95 -10.02 6.05
C GLU A 92 -12.29 -10.63 4.69
N LEU A 93 -11.31 -10.82 3.81
CA LEU A 93 -11.49 -11.56 2.56
C LEU A 93 -11.99 -13.00 2.83
N TYR A 94 -11.36 -13.72 3.76
CA TYR A 94 -11.78 -15.09 4.11
C TYR A 94 -13.21 -15.12 4.67
N LYS A 95 -13.58 -14.18 5.54
CA LYS A 95 -14.97 -14.09 6.04
C LYS A 95 -15.99 -13.90 4.91
N ILE A 96 -15.69 -13.04 3.94
CA ILE A 96 -16.59 -12.79 2.81
C ILE A 96 -16.71 -14.03 1.93
N ILE A 97 -15.59 -14.73 1.67
CA ILE A 97 -15.57 -16.00 0.95
C ILE A 97 -16.44 -17.03 1.67
N GLU A 98 -16.24 -17.23 2.98
CA GLU A 98 -17.01 -18.19 3.78
C GLU A 98 -18.51 -17.87 3.79
N ASN A 99 -18.86 -16.59 3.93
CA ASN A 99 -20.25 -16.15 3.90
C ASN A 99 -20.89 -16.41 2.53
N ASN A 100 -20.20 -16.12 1.44
CA ASN A 100 -20.67 -16.44 0.10
C ASN A 100 -20.87 -17.96 -0.08
N LEU A 101 -19.96 -18.78 0.43
CA LEU A 101 -20.07 -20.25 0.36
C LEU A 101 -21.27 -20.79 1.16
N LYS A 102 -21.57 -20.22 2.33
CA LYS A 102 -22.75 -20.57 3.13
C LYS A 102 -24.04 -20.23 2.39
N LEU A 103 -24.15 -18.99 1.89
CA LEU A 103 -25.30 -18.54 1.11
C LEU A 103 -25.53 -19.40 -0.14
N ALA A 104 -24.45 -19.78 -0.83
CA ALA A 104 -24.54 -20.65 -1.99
C ALA A 104 -25.06 -22.06 -1.65
N LYS A 105 -24.67 -22.64 -0.50
CA LYS A 105 -25.18 -23.93 -0.03
C LYS A 105 -26.65 -23.89 0.36
N GLU A 106 -27.12 -22.75 0.87
CA GLU A 106 -28.52 -22.51 1.22
C GLU A 106 -29.37 -22.13 -0.01
N GLY A 107 -28.77 -22.03 -1.20
CA GLY A 107 -29.47 -21.62 -2.43
C GLY A 107 -29.84 -20.13 -2.46
N ILE A 108 -29.32 -19.33 -1.53
CA ILE A 108 -29.63 -17.92 -1.39
C ILE A 108 -28.65 -17.12 -2.25
N SER A 109 -29.17 -16.51 -3.32
CA SER A 109 -28.39 -15.63 -4.19
C SER A 109 -28.33 -14.18 -3.67
N GLU A 110 -29.28 -13.81 -2.83
CA GLU A 110 -29.38 -12.47 -2.25
C GLU A 110 -28.32 -12.29 -1.14
N GLY A 111 -27.56 -11.19 -1.21
CA GLY A 111 -26.47 -10.91 -0.26
C GLY A 111 -25.09 -11.46 -0.64
N GLN A 112 -24.98 -12.28 -1.69
CA GLN A 112 -23.67 -12.74 -2.18
C GLN A 112 -22.87 -11.59 -2.80
N LYS A 113 -21.61 -11.43 -2.38
CA LYS A 113 -20.71 -10.40 -2.91
C LYS A 113 -19.87 -10.94 -4.07
N VAL A 114 -19.74 -10.18 -5.14
CA VAL A 114 -18.72 -10.40 -6.17
C VAL A 114 -17.37 -10.02 -5.59
N ILE A 115 -16.45 -10.98 -5.55
CA ILE A 115 -15.11 -10.81 -4.99
C ILE A 115 -14.12 -10.57 -6.12
N ILE A 116 -13.37 -9.48 -6.04
CA ILE A 116 -12.40 -9.06 -7.04
C ILE A 116 -11.06 -8.84 -6.35
N VAL A 117 -10.00 -9.44 -6.88
CA VAL A 117 -8.63 -9.23 -6.42
C VAL A 117 -7.83 -8.57 -7.53
N SER A 118 -7.08 -7.53 -7.18
CA SER A 118 -6.20 -6.81 -8.07
C SER A 118 -4.75 -7.02 -7.67
N VAL A 119 -3.94 -7.59 -8.56
CA VAL A 119 -2.57 -7.99 -8.27
C VAL A 119 -1.60 -6.97 -8.86
N SER A 120 -0.70 -6.45 -8.02
CA SER A 120 0.32 -5.52 -8.48
C SER A 120 1.43 -6.20 -9.28
N PRO A 121 2.03 -5.50 -10.28
CA PRO A 121 3.20 -6.01 -10.98
C PRO A 121 4.35 -6.39 -10.05
N GLN A 122 4.55 -5.62 -8.97
CA GLN A 122 5.58 -5.84 -7.97
C GLN A 122 5.32 -7.11 -7.15
N SER A 123 4.07 -7.34 -6.72
CA SER A 123 3.67 -8.57 -6.02
C SER A 123 3.90 -9.79 -6.91
N ARG A 124 3.47 -9.71 -8.17
CA ARG A 124 3.70 -10.78 -9.16
C ARG A 124 5.19 -11.02 -9.40
N ALA A 125 5.98 -9.98 -9.59
CA ALA A 125 7.43 -10.10 -9.80
C ALA A 125 8.13 -10.72 -8.57
N SER A 126 7.74 -10.32 -7.36
CA SER A 126 8.27 -10.87 -6.11
C SER A 126 7.98 -12.37 -5.97
N VAL A 127 6.73 -12.79 -6.23
CA VAL A 127 6.34 -14.21 -6.22
C VAL A 127 7.08 -14.98 -7.32
N ALA A 128 7.19 -14.42 -8.52
CA ALA A 128 7.91 -15.04 -9.63
C ALA A 128 9.38 -15.30 -9.28
N ALA A 129 10.05 -14.30 -8.69
CA ALA A 129 11.42 -14.43 -8.23
C ALA A 129 11.56 -15.49 -7.12
N LYS A 130 10.65 -15.50 -6.14
CA LYS A 130 10.68 -16.45 -5.02
C LYS A 130 10.55 -17.90 -5.49
N PHE A 131 9.65 -18.17 -6.44
CA PHE A 131 9.37 -19.52 -6.94
C PHE A 131 10.14 -19.88 -8.20
N ARG A 132 11.03 -18.99 -8.69
CA ARG A 132 11.81 -19.17 -9.92
C ARG A 132 10.93 -19.46 -11.14
N LEU A 133 9.80 -18.76 -11.21
CA LEU A 133 8.83 -18.87 -12.29
C LEU A 133 8.95 -17.66 -13.21
N ASN A 134 8.46 -17.79 -14.45
CA ASN A 134 8.27 -16.61 -15.26
C ASN A 134 7.04 -15.81 -14.81
N VAL A 135 6.97 -14.54 -15.21
CA VAL A 135 5.91 -13.62 -14.79
C VAL A 135 4.53 -14.07 -15.27
N THR A 136 4.43 -14.62 -16.48
CA THR A 136 3.17 -15.09 -17.08
C THR A 136 2.65 -16.35 -16.38
N GLU A 137 3.52 -17.31 -16.06
CA GLU A 137 3.21 -18.51 -15.28
C GLU A 137 2.78 -18.14 -13.87
N THR A 138 3.47 -17.17 -13.26
CA THR A 138 3.12 -16.66 -11.95
C THR A 138 1.75 -16.01 -11.96
N ALA A 139 1.44 -15.21 -12.98
CA ALA A 139 0.10 -14.64 -13.17
C ALA A 139 -0.97 -15.75 -13.24
N LYS A 140 -0.77 -16.76 -14.10
CA LYS A 140 -1.69 -17.89 -14.23
C LYS A 140 -1.89 -18.64 -12.91
N LYS A 141 -0.81 -18.96 -12.20
CA LYS A 141 -0.86 -19.66 -10.91
C LYS A 141 -1.55 -18.83 -9.83
N LEU A 142 -1.28 -17.54 -9.75
CA LEU A 142 -1.98 -16.63 -8.82
C LEU A 142 -3.47 -16.53 -9.16
N THR A 143 -3.81 -16.43 -10.45
CA THR A 143 -5.22 -16.43 -10.88
C THR A 143 -5.92 -17.72 -10.48
N THR A 144 -5.31 -18.88 -10.73
CA THR A 144 -5.86 -20.18 -10.30
C THR A 144 -6.02 -20.23 -8.79
N PHE A 145 -4.99 -19.86 -8.03
CA PHE A 145 -5.03 -19.83 -6.57
C PHE A 145 -6.21 -18.99 -6.02
N PHE A 146 -6.39 -17.76 -6.50
CA PHE A 146 -7.49 -16.91 -6.05
C PHE A 146 -8.85 -17.44 -6.50
N LYS A 147 -8.95 -18.01 -7.71
CA LYS A 147 -10.18 -18.64 -8.21
C LYS A 147 -10.59 -19.84 -7.37
N ASP A 148 -9.64 -20.67 -6.98
CA ASP A 148 -9.85 -21.83 -6.11
C ASP A 148 -10.30 -21.41 -4.70
N LEU A 149 -9.86 -20.23 -4.24
CA LEU A 149 -10.36 -19.61 -3.00
C LEU A 149 -11.80 -19.05 -3.12
N GLY A 150 -12.39 -18.97 -4.30
CA GLY A 150 -13.74 -18.39 -4.51
C GLY A 150 -13.75 -16.91 -4.93
N VAL A 151 -12.61 -16.37 -5.36
CA VAL A 151 -12.54 -15.04 -5.98
C VAL A 151 -13.17 -15.09 -7.37
N HIS A 152 -14.05 -14.13 -7.68
CA HIS A 152 -14.79 -14.11 -8.94
C HIS A 152 -13.97 -13.52 -10.09
N HIS A 153 -13.15 -12.48 -9.83
CA HIS A 153 -12.30 -11.87 -10.85
C HIS A 153 -10.92 -11.53 -10.29
N VAL A 154 -9.88 -11.77 -11.10
CA VAL A 154 -8.50 -11.43 -10.76
C VAL A 154 -7.98 -10.48 -11.84
N PHE A 155 -7.65 -9.25 -11.46
CA PHE A 155 -7.16 -8.22 -12.36
C PHE A 155 -5.68 -7.92 -12.12
N ASP A 156 -5.03 -7.39 -13.15
CA ASP A 156 -3.66 -6.88 -13.10
C ASP A 156 -3.70 -5.35 -13.02
N THR A 157 -3.00 -4.76 -12.04
CA THR A 157 -2.97 -3.30 -11.89
C THR A 157 -2.01 -2.58 -12.83
N THR A 158 -1.34 -3.29 -13.75
CA THR A 158 -0.56 -2.67 -14.84
C THR A 158 -1.41 -1.67 -15.61
N PHE A 159 -2.66 -2.04 -15.94
CA PHE A 159 -3.57 -1.16 -16.67
C PHE A 159 -3.85 0.15 -15.92
N SER A 160 -4.18 0.07 -14.62
CA SER A 160 -4.42 1.27 -13.81
C SER A 160 -3.15 2.07 -13.53
N ARG A 161 -1.99 1.43 -13.56
CA ARG A 161 -0.67 2.09 -13.47
C ARG A 161 -0.40 2.94 -14.71
N ASP A 162 -0.81 2.50 -15.89
CA ASP A 162 -0.64 3.27 -17.13
C ASP A 162 -1.49 4.54 -17.10
N PHE A 163 -2.74 4.49 -16.59
CA PHE A 163 -3.53 5.70 -16.35
C PHE A 163 -2.87 6.64 -15.34
N SER A 164 -2.38 6.11 -14.22
CA SER A 164 -1.70 6.93 -13.21
C SER A 164 -0.47 7.62 -13.80
N LEU A 165 0.29 6.93 -14.66
CA LEU A 165 1.44 7.51 -15.36
C LEU A 165 1.02 8.62 -16.33
N ALA A 166 0.03 8.35 -17.19
CA ALA A 166 -0.44 9.31 -18.18
C ALA A 166 -0.99 10.60 -17.52
N GLU A 167 -1.79 10.46 -16.47
CA GLU A 167 -2.33 11.61 -15.73
C GLU A 167 -1.23 12.36 -14.97
N SER A 168 -0.27 11.66 -14.35
CA SER A 168 0.87 12.30 -13.69
C SER A 168 1.73 13.09 -14.69
N GLN A 169 1.96 12.55 -15.88
CA GLN A 169 2.69 13.23 -16.95
C GLN A 169 1.94 14.49 -17.41
N ARG A 170 0.63 14.38 -17.62
CA ARG A 170 -0.21 15.51 -18.01
C ARG A 170 -0.16 16.62 -16.96
N GLU A 171 -0.29 16.27 -15.68
CA GLU A 171 -0.21 17.21 -14.57
C GLU A 171 1.17 17.88 -14.50
N PHE A 172 2.24 17.10 -14.64
CA PHE A 172 3.61 17.62 -14.62
C PHE A 172 3.83 18.66 -15.74
N VAL A 173 3.45 18.32 -16.98
CA VAL A 173 3.59 19.22 -18.13
C VAL A 173 2.77 20.50 -17.92
N GLN A 174 1.57 20.38 -17.36
CA GLN A 174 0.73 21.54 -17.04
C GLN A 174 1.39 22.45 -16.00
N ARG A 175 1.90 21.90 -14.88
CA ARG A 175 2.60 22.67 -13.84
C ARG A 175 3.85 23.34 -14.39
N LEU A 176 4.61 22.65 -15.24
CA LEU A 176 5.85 23.17 -15.83
C LEU A 176 5.59 24.35 -16.76
N LYS A 177 4.56 24.26 -17.62
CA LYS A 177 4.15 25.37 -18.49
C LYS A 177 3.69 26.59 -17.67
N SER A 178 2.90 26.37 -16.62
CA SER A 178 2.48 27.43 -15.71
C SER A 178 3.67 28.13 -15.04
N GLN A 179 4.70 27.38 -14.61
CA GLN A 179 5.92 27.96 -14.06
C GLN A 179 6.66 28.85 -15.07
N GLN A 180 6.74 28.43 -16.33
CA GLN A 180 7.35 29.23 -17.40
C GLN A 180 6.59 30.54 -17.67
N LEU A 181 5.28 30.54 -17.42
CA LEU A 181 4.41 31.72 -17.52
C LEU A 181 4.45 32.61 -16.26
N GLY A 182 5.31 32.32 -15.29
CA GLY A 182 5.44 33.08 -14.05
C GLY A 182 4.43 32.71 -12.96
N GLU A 183 3.57 31.72 -13.19
CA GLU A 183 2.66 31.21 -12.16
C GLU A 183 3.41 30.29 -11.18
N LYS A 184 3.31 30.54 -9.88
CA LYS A 184 3.82 29.63 -8.84
C LYS A 184 2.88 28.44 -8.65
N LYS A 185 2.79 27.52 -9.63
CA LYS A 185 2.03 26.27 -9.47
C LYS A 185 2.92 25.12 -9.02
N GLY A 186 3.15 25.02 -7.71
CA GLY A 186 3.50 23.77 -7.03
C GLY A 186 4.59 22.91 -7.69
N ILE A 187 5.72 23.52 -8.08
CA ILE A 187 6.94 22.83 -8.52
C ILE A 187 8.02 22.97 -7.44
N PRO A 188 8.73 21.89 -7.05
CA PRO A 188 8.77 20.55 -7.67
C PRO A 188 7.46 19.77 -7.49
N MET A 189 7.08 18.95 -8.49
CA MET A 189 5.93 18.05 -8.36
C MET A 189 6.38 16.74 -7.68
N LEU A 190 5.77 16.44 -6.54
CA LEU A 190 6.04 15.27 -5.72
C LEU A 190 5.02 14.16 -6.02
N ALA A 191 5.48 12.91 -6.03
CA ALA A 191 4.61 11.77 -6.30
C ALA A 191 3.55 11.59 -5.19
N SER A 192 2.39 11.06 -5.55
CA SER A 192 1.24 10.83 -4.66
C SER A 192 0.84 9.36 -4.52
N ALA A 193 1.46 8.45 -5.29
CA ALA A 193 1.00 7.07 -5.40
C ALA A 193 1.20 6.23 -4.12
N CYS A 194 2.12 6.64 -3.22
CA CYS A 194 2.41 5.93 -1.98
C CYS A 194 1.57 6.51 -0.82
N PRO A 195 0.65 5.73 -0.23
CA PRO A 195 -0.21 6.22 0.85
C PRO A 195 0.58 6.58 2.11
N GLY A 196 1.64 5.82 2.44
CA GLY A 196 2.50 6.14 3.59
C GLY A 196 3.23 7.48 3.45
N TRP A 197 3.68 7.80 2.23
CA TRP A 197 4.27 9.11 1.93
C TRP A 197 3.25 10.24 2.04
N VAL A 198 2.05 10.08 1.45
CA VAL A 198 1.00 11.11 1.51
C VAL A 198 0.60 11.37 2.96
N CYS A 199 0.44 10.32 3.77
CA CYS A 199 0.10 10.43 5.18
C CYS A 199 1.21 11.15 5.98
N TYR A 200 2.48 10.77 5.77
CA TYR A 200 3.61 11.47 6.36
C TYR A 200 3.65 12.95 5.97
N ALA A 201 3.42 13.26 4.70
CA ALA A 201 3.40 14.62 4.20
C ALA A 201 2.25 15.46 4.81
N GLU A 202 1.04 14.91 4.89
CA GLU A 202 -0.12 15.55 5.54
C GLU A 202 0.15 15.83 7.02
N LYS A 203 0.72 14.88 7.76
CA LYS A 203 0.87 14.95 9.22
C LYS A 203 2.09 15.74 9.67
N THR A 204 3.22 15.61 8.97
CA THR A 204 4.49 16.21 9.39
C THR A 204 4.72 17.59 8.78
N HIS A 205 4.29 17.80 7.53
CA HIS A 205 4.63 19.01 6.77
C HIS A 205 3.42 19.86 6.41
N GLY A 206 2.21 19.27 6.38
CA GLY A 206 0.95 19.97 6.18
C GLY A 206 0.95 20.88 4.95
N SER A 207 0.37 22.08 5.11
CA SER A 207 0.17 23.04 4.00
C SER A 207 1.45 23.46 3.27
N TYR A 208 2.63 23.26 3.87
CA TYR A 208 3.91 23.56 3.21
C TYR A 208 4.17 22.63 2.02
N ILE A 209 3.89 21.33 2.16
CA ILE A 209 4.24 20.32 1.15
C ILE A 209 3.06 19.93 0.26
N LEU A 210 1.82 19.98 0.78
CA LEU A 210 0.63 19.52 0.07
C LEU A 210 0.42 20.15 -1.32
N PRO A 211 0.71 21.45 -1.55
CA PRO A 211 0.58 22.04 -2.89
C PRO A 211 1.52 21.42 -3.94
N TYR A 212 2.61 20.79 -3.50
CA TYR A 212 3.60 20.17 -4.37
C TYR A 212 3.27 18.71 -4.70
N ILE A 213 2.39 18.06 -3.94
CA ILE A 213 1.96 16.68 -4.22
C ILE A 213 1.06 16.64 -5.45
N SER A 214 1.30 15.65 -6.31
CA SER A 214 0.47 15.35 -7.47
C SER A 214 -0.96 15.04 -7.05
N THR A 215 -1.92 15.60 -7.78
CA THR A 215 -3.36 15.33 -7.59
C THR A 215 -3.80 14.03 -8.26
N THR A 216 -2.90 13.40 -9.02
CA THR A 216 -3.15 12.12 -9.67
C THR A 216 -3.36 11.01 -8.64
N LYS A 217 -4.41 10.21 -8.83
CA LYS A 217 -4.74 9.05 -7.99
C LYS A 217 -3.69 7.94 -8.13
N SER A 218 -3.53 7.14 -7.07
CA SER A 218 -2.65 5.96 -7.12
C SER A 218 -3.23 4.88 -8.06
N PRO A 219 -2.39 3.98 -8.61
CA PRO A 219 -2.86 2.87 -9.44
C PRO A 219 -3.92 2.00 -8.76
N GLN A 220 -3.82 1.82 -7.43
CA GLN A 220 -4.81 1.06 -6.64
C GLN A 220 -6.15 1.81 -6.57
N GLN A 221 -6.13 3.12 -6.31
CA GLN A 221 -7.35 3.94 -6.29
C GLN A 221 -8.01 4.03 -7.67
N ILE A 222 -7.21 4.13 -8.74
CA ILE A 222 -7.71 4.10 -10.12
C ILE A 222 -8.35 2.75 -10.41
N MET A 223 -7.69 1.63 -10.07
CA MET A 223 -8.26 0.29 -10.25
C MET A 223 -9.59 0.15 -9.51
N GLY A 224 -9.65 0.55 -8.23
CA GLY A 224 -10.89 0.49 -7.46
C GLY A 224 -12.00 1.35 -8.08
N SER A 225 -11.67 2.52 -8.63
CA SER A 225 -12.62 3.36 -9.36
C SER A 225 -13.13 2.65 -10.61
N LEU A 226 -12.23 2.12 -11.46
CA LEU A 226 -12.58 1.41 -12.69
C LEU A 226 -13.46 0.19 -12.43
N VAL A 227 -13.12 -0.59 -11.41
CA VAL A 227 -13.88 -1.78 -11.03
C VAL A 227 -15.28 -1.40 -10.58
N LYS A 228 -15.44 -0.37 -9.74
CA LYS A 228 -16.76 0.02 -9.21
C LYS A 228 -17.61 0.74 -10.26
N SER A 229 -17.04 1.68 -11.01
CA SER A 229 -17.80 2.55 -11.91
C SER A 229 -18.02 1.99 -13.31
N HIS A 230 -17.11 1.14 -13.81
CA HIS A 230 -17.24 0.58 -15.17
C HIS A 230 -17.57 -0.90 -15.12
N PHE A 231 -16.79 -1.68 -14.38
CA PHE A 231 -16.99 -3.13 -14.36
C PHE A 231 -18.26 -3.51 -13.58
N GLY A 232 -18.53 -2.88 -12.43
CA GLY A 232 -19.74 -3.14 -11.64
C GLY A 232 -21.03 -2.82 -12.37
N VAL A 233 -21.08 -1.68 -13.05
CA VAL A 233 -22.20 -1.29 -13.93
C VAL A 233 -22.39 -2.32 -15.05
N SER A 234 -21.31 -2.77 -15.68
CA SER A 234 -21.40 -3.78 -16.76
C SER A 234 -21.94 -5.15 -16.30
N LEU A 235 -21.83 -5.44 -14.99
CA LEU A 235 -22.37 -6.65 -14.38
C LEU A 235 -23.79 -6.46 -13.81
N GLY A 236 -24.34 -5.25 -13.84
CA GLY A 236 -25.61 -4.92 -13.18
C GLY A 236 -25.54 -5.05 -11.65
N LYS A 237 -24.34 -4.95 -11.06
CA LYS A 237 -24.09 -5.16 -9.62
C LYS A 237 -23.33 -3.98 -9.01
N ASP A 238 -24.01 -2.85 -8.83
CA ASP A 238 -23.40 -1.59 -8.38
C ASP A 238 -22.94 -1.55 -6.91
N GLN A 239 -23.41 -2.46 -6.04
CA GLN A 239 -23.13 -2.41 -4.59
C GLN A 239 -22.54 -3.69 -3.98
N MET A 240 -22.28 -4.72 -4.79
CA MET A 240 -21.87 -6.03 -4.31
C MET A 240 -20.42 -6.37 -4.67
N ILE A 241 -19.50 -5.41 -4.67
CA ILE A 241 -18.11 -5.65 -5.09
C ILE A 241 -17.16 -5.45 -3.92
N PHE A 242 -16.55 -6.54 -3.48
CA PHE A 242 -15.40 -6.50 -2.59
C PHE A 242 -14.13 -6.47 -3.44
N THR A 243 -13.32 -5.43 -3.29
CA THR A 243 -12.05 -5.28 -4.00
C THR A 243 -10.88 -5.34 -3.02
N MET A 244 -9.88 -6.16 -3.31
CA MET A 244 -8.60 -6.19 -2.62
C MET A 244 -7.45 -5.95 -3.60
#